data_AF-A0A8T5GM97-F1
#
_entry.id   AF-A0A8T5GM97-F1
#
_cell.length_a   1.000
_cell.length_b   1.000
_cell.length_c   1.000
_cell.angle_alpha   90.00
_cell.angle_beta   90.00
_cell.angle_gamma   90.00
#
_symmetry.space_group_name_H-M   'P 1'
#
loop_
_entity.id
_entity.type
_entity.pdbx_description
1 polymer ?
#
loop_
_entity_poly.entity_id
_entity_poly.type
_entity_poly.pdbx_seq_one_letter_code
_entity_poly.pdbx_strand_id
1 'polypeptide(L)'
;MAYIRTKNINKNSYAYVVESTKTAKGPRQKVKQYLGRVYETTKSNNINKSVITAKNKTDFLQQLITKELDKNGFSQQGSHLKLDTVVFLPKSLTLQKKKKHVVVKLNEGYLCNHTVNNIKKFARTQDIAKDGFKLAKLLLDAGLPISEEEFISFYKLH
;
A
#
# COMPACT_ATOMS: atom_id res chain seq x y z
N MET A 1 13.06 -8.62 11.11
CA MET A 1 12.43 -7.73 10.10
C MET A 1 10.99 -8.17 9.92
N ALA A 2 10.05 -7.24 10.05
CA ALA A 2 8.64 -7.52 9.79
C ALA A 2 8.35 -7.43 8.28
N TYR A 3 7.45 -8.27 7.79
CA TYR A 3 6.97 -8.25 6.40
C TYR A 3 5.54 -8.79 6.32
N ILE A 4 4.88 -8.57 5.19
CA ILE A 4 3.52 -9.06 4.94
C ILE A 4 3.59 -10.45 4.31
N ARG A 5 2.92 -11.42 4.93
CA ARG A 5 2.74 -12.78 4.42
C ARG A 5 1.27 -13.03 4.13
N THR A 6 0.99 -13.72 3.03
CA THR A 6 -0.35 -14.21 2.72
C THR A 6 -0.51 -15.69 3.05
N LYS A 7 -1.73 -16.08 3.42
CA LYS A 7 -2.14 -17.47 3.66
C LYS A 7 -3.50 -17.71 3.02
N ASN A 8 -3.62 -18.84 2.34
CA ASN A 8 -4.88 -19.27 1.73
C ASN A 8 -5.66 -20.16 2.70
N ILE A 9 -6.93 -19.84 2.95
CA ILE A 9 -7.84 -20.57 3.83
C ILE A 9 -9.20 -20.62 3.14
N ASN A 10 -9.72 -21.83 2.89
CA ASN A 10 -11.02 -22.05 2.25
C ASN A 10 -11.22 -21.22 0.96
N LYS A 11 -10.26 -21.31 0.03
CA LYS A 11 -10.22 -20.57 -1.25
C LYS A 11 -10.07 -19.04 -1.14
N ASN A 12 -9.90 -18.50 0.07
CA ASN A 12 -9.72 -17.07 0.29
C ASN A 12 -8.29 -16.78 0.76
N SER A 13 -7.71 -15.70 0.25
CA SER A 13 -6.38 -15.22 0.64
C SER A 13 -6.48 -14.21 1.78
N TYR A 14 -5.60 -14.33 2.78
CA TYR A 14 -5.56 -13.46 3.96
C TYR A 14 -4.15 -12.97 4.23
N ALA A 15 -4.01 -11.69 4.60
CA ALA A 15 -2.71 -11.07 4.85
C ALA A 15 -2.44 -10.88 6.34
N TYR A 16 -1.18 -11.09 6.72
CA TYR A 16 -0.68 -10.97 8.07
C TYR A 16 0.67 -10.26 8.09
N VAL A 17 0.91 -9.46 9.11
CA VAL A 17 2.26 -9.00 9.45
C VAL A 17 2.94 -10.11 10.23
N VAL A 18 4.10 -10.54 9.75
CA VAL A 18 4.92 -11.54 10.42
C VAL A 18 6.31 -11.00 10.67
N GLU A 19 6.94 -11.47 11.73
CA GLU A 19 8.33 -11.15 12.07
C GLU A 19 9.15 -12.43 12.22
N SER A 20 10.30 -12.46 11.54
CA SER A 20 11.29 -13.53 11.71
C SER A 20 12.13 -13.29 12.96
N THR A 21 12.25 -14.35 13.77
CA THR A 21 13.02 -14.39 15.02
C THR A 21 13.97 -15.60 14.99
N LYS A 22 15.19 -15.45 15.51
CA LYS A 22 16.13 -16.57 15.65
C LYS A 22 15.92 -17.25 17.01
N THR A 23 15.85 -18.57 17.04
CA THR A 23 15.76 -19.37 18.26
C THR A 23 16.84 -20.45 18.27
N ALA A 24 17.10 -21.08 19.40
CA ALA A 24 18.06 -22.20 19.51
C ALA A 24 17.73 -23.35 18.54
N LYS A 25 16.44 -23.55 18.21
CA LYS A 25 15.96 -24.57 17.26
C LYS A 25 15.83 -24.06 15.82
N GLY A 26 16.48 -22.94 15.50
CA GLY A 26 16.42 -22.32 14.17
C GLY A 26 15.46 -21.12 14.05
N PRO A 27 15.30 -20.56 12.84
CA PRO A 27 14.44 -19.41 12.59
C PRO A 27 12.96 -19.75 12.77
N ARG A 28 12.21 -18.87 13.44
CA ARG A 28 10.76 -18.96 13.66
C ARG A 28 10.08 -17.68 13.21
N GLN A 29 8.86 -17.79 12.70
CA GLN A 29 8.03 -16.64 12.33
C GLN A 29 6.92 -16.45 13.36
N LYS A 30 6.79 -15.24 13.90
CA LYS A 30 5.70 -14.85 14.78
C LYS A 30 4.72 -13.95 14.03
N VAL A 31 3.43 -14.30 14.06
CA VAL A 31 2.36 -13.42 13.55
C VAL A 31 2.19 -12.26 14.52
N LYS A 32 2.27 -11.03 14.02
CA LYS A 32 2.11 -9.80 14.80
C LYS A 32 0.72 -9.22 14.67
N GLN A 33 0.16 -9.25 13.46
CA GLN A 33 -1.11 -8.60 13.17
C GLN A 33 -1.81 -9.27 11.99
N TYR A 34 -3.14 -9.41 12.09
CA TYR A 34 -4.00 -9.74 10.95
C TYR A 34 -4.40 -8.45 10.22
N LEU A 35 -4.23 -8.40 8.89
CA LEU A 35 -4.46 -7.20 8.08
C LEU A 35 -5.82 -7.21 7.37
N GLY A 36 -6.37 -8.39 7.08
CA GLY A 36 -7.63 -8.54 6.36
C GLY A 36 -7.56 -9.57 5.26
N ARG A 37 -8.70 -9.73 4.58
CA ARG A 37 -8.80 -10.53 3.35
C ARG A 37 -8.13 -9.79 2.20
N VAL A 38 -7.38 -10.53 1.40
CA VAL A 38 -6.71 -10.04 0.18
C VAL A 38 -7.66 -10.15 -0.99
N TYR A 39 -7.75 -9.06 -1.74
CA TYR A 39 -8.41 -8.98 -3.04
C TYR A 39 -7.33 -8.79 -4.10
N GLU A 40 -7.36 -9.64 -5.11
CA GLU A 40 -6.47 -9.52 -6.26
C GLU A 40 -7.17 -8.69 -7.33
N THR A 41 -6.39 -7.87 -8.04
CA THR A 41 -6.87 -7.05 -9.14
C THR A 41 -6.22 -7.48 -10.44
N THR A 42 -6.94 -7.28 -11.54
CA THR A 42 -6.40 -7.40 -12.89
C THR A 42 -6.03 -6.01 -13.39
N LYS A 43 -4.84 -5.87 -13.96
CA LYS A 43 -4.44 -4.60 -14.60
C LYS A 43 -5.40 -4.29 -15.74
N SER A 44 -5.93 -3.09 -15.74
CA SER A 44 -6.70 -2.52 -16.83
C SER A 44 -5.74 -1.93 -17.85
N ASN A 45 -6.04 -2.12 -19.15
CA ASN A 45 -5.25 -1.52 -20.23
C ASN A 45 -5.49 0.00 -20.37
N ASN A 46 -6.43 0.57 -19.62
CA ASN A 46 -6.71 2.00 -19.63
C ASN A 46 -5.64 2.75 -18.82
N ILE A 47 -4.59 3.19 -19.50
CA ILE A 47 -3.54 4.02 -18.93
C ILE A 47 -3.96 5.49 -19.04
N ASN A 48 -4.74 5.96 -18.07
CA ASN A 48 -4.88 7.39 -17.86
C ASN A 48 -3.58 7.91 -17.25
N LYS A 49 -2.81 8.69 -18.02
CA LYS A 49 -1.62 9.39 -17.52
C LYS A 49 -2.05 10.56 -16.65
N SER A 50 -2.41 10.30 -15.41
CA SER A 50 -2.58 11.37 -14.42
C SER A 50 -1.21 11.83 -13.91
N VAL A 51 -0.97 13.14 -14.03
CA VAL A 51 0.18 13.82 -13.46
C VAL A 51 -0.13 14.17 -12.01
N ILE A 52 0.79 13.86 -11.10
CA ILE A 52 0.63 14.17 -9.67
C ILE A 52 1.03 15.64 -9.45
N THR A 53 0.09 16.47 -8.97
CA THR A 53 0.28 17.91 -8.74
C THR A 53 0.08 18.31 -7.28
N ALA A 54 0.35 17.36 -6.38
CA ALA A 54 0.03 17.50 -4.97
C ALA A 54 0.92 18.53 -4.24
N LYS A 55 0.30 19.28 -3.34
CA LYS A 55 0.97 20.31 -2.51
C LYS A 55 1.43 19.80 -1.16
N ASN A 56 0.86 18.69 -0.68
CA ASN A 56 1.16 18.12 0.62
C ASN A 56 1.29 16.60 0.53
N LYS A 57 1.96 16.01 1.53
CA LYS A 57 2.25 14.57 1.59
C LYS A 57 0.99 13.70 1.47
N THR A 58 -0.08 14.08 2.15
CA THR A 58 -1.33 13.29 2.19
C THR A 58 -2.06 13.29 0.85
N ASP A 59 -2.10 14.44 0.18
CA ASP A 59 -2.67 14.63 -1.15
C ASP A 59 -1.84 13.89 -2.20
N PHE A 60 -0.51 13.94 -2.09
CA PHE A 60 0.37 13.18 -2.99
C PHE A 60 0.07 11.69 -2.88
N LEU A 61 0.03 11.17 -1.65
CA LEU A 61 -0.25 9.76 -1.41
C LEU A 61 -1.66 9.39 -1.88
N GLN A 62 -2.63 10.30 -1.72
CA GLN A 62 -3.98 10.13 -2.26
C GLN A 62 -3.97 9.99 -3.79
N GLN A 63 -3.34 10.93 -4.49
CA GLN A 63 -3.26 10.92 -5.95
C GLN A 63 -2.51 9.70 -6.48
N LEU A 64 -1.41 9.31 -5.83
CA LEU A 64 -0.63 8.12 -6.18
C LEU A 64 -1.46 6.83 -6.03
N ILE A 65 -2.18 6.69 -4.90
CA ILE A 65 -3.04 5.52 -4.66
C ILE A 65 -4.20 5.49 -5.66
N THR A 66 -4.87 6.62 -5.89
CA THR A 66 -5.96 6.73 -6.87
C THR A 66 -5.48 6.32 -8.26
N LYS A 67 -4.36 6.90 -8.72
CA LYS A 67 -3.72 6.58 -10.01
C LYS A 67 -3.45 5.08 -10.15
N GLU A 68 -2.94 4.44 -9.10
CA GLU A 68 -2.61 3.02 -9.16
C GLU A 68 -3.86 2.13 -9.06
N LEU A 69 -4.86 2.50 -8.27
CA LEU A 69 -6.14 1.79 -8.20
C LEU A 69 -6.91 1.86 -9.52
N ASP A 70 -6.92 3.01 -10.19
CA ASP A 70 -7.56 3.18 -11.49
C ASP A 70 -6.95 2.24 -12.55
N LYS A 71 -5.60 2.16 -12.59
CA LYS A 71 -4.90 1.18 -13.44
C LYS A 71 -5.24 -0.27 -13.11
N ASN A 72 -5.69 -0.55 -11.89
CA ASN A 72 -6.06 -1.88 -11.41
C ASN A 72 -7.58 -2.10 -11.44
N GLY A 73 -8.30 -1.36 -12.29
CA GLY A 73 -9.70 -1.58 -12.61
C GLY A 73 -10.68 -0.95 -11.63
N PHE A 74 -10.23 -0.19 -10.63
CA PHE A 74 -11.15 0.61 -9.82
C PHE A 74 -11.80 1.69 -10.68
N SER A 75 -13.07 1.98 -10.39
CA SER A 75 -13.83 3.02 -11.06
C SER A 75 -14.22 4.12 -10.06
N GLN A 76 -14.13 5.37 -10.50
CA GLN A 76 -14.57 6.52 -9.72
C GLN A 76 -16.10 6.52 -9.59
N GLN A 77 -16.61 6.50 -8.36
CA GLN A 77 -18.03 6.63 -8.03
C GLN A 77 -18.21 7.81 -7.07
N GLY A 78 -18.44 9.01 -7.63
CA GLY A 78 -18.55 10.24 -6.86
C GLY A 78 -17.25 10.56 -6.11
N SER A 79 -17.24 10.39 -4.79
CA SER A 79 -16.10 10.72 -3.92
C SER A 79 -15.21 9.53 -3.54
N HIS A 80 -15.50 8.33 -4.02
CA HIS A 80 -14.77 7.11 -3.69
C HIS A 80 -14.48 6.28 -4.93
N LEU A 81 -13.49 5.39 -4.83
CA LEU A 81 -13.17 4.43 -5.88
C LEU A 81 -13.71 3.06 -5.49
N LYS A 82 -14.25 2.32 -6.46
CA LYS A 82 -14.87 1.02 -6.22
C LYS A 82 -14.44 -0.02 -7.25
N LEU A 83 -14.16 -1.22 -6.76
CA LEU A 83 -14.00 -2.44 -7.53
C LEU A 83 -14.84 -3.53 -6.86
N ASP A 84 -15.86 -4.02 -7.55
CA ASP A 84 -16.86 -4.96 -7.04
C ASP A 84 -17.49 -4.54 -5.70
N THR A 85 -16.95 -5.09 -4.61
CA THR A 85 -17.41 -4.88 -3.22
C THR A 85 -16.37 -4.16 -2.36
N VAL A 86 -15.19 -3.89 -2.91
CA VAL A 86 -14.10 -3.17 -2.25
C VAL A 86 -14.22 -1.70 -2.59
N VAL A 87 -14.18 -0.86 -1.56
CA VAL A 87 -14.27 0.60 -1.67
C VAL A 87 -13.01 1.22 -1.08
N PHE A 88 -12.39 2.10 -1.85
CA PHE A 88 -11.33 2.99 -1.38
C PHE A 88 -11.91 4.37 -1.07
N LEU A 89 -11.61 4.87 0.13
CA LEU A 89 -11.98 6.22 0.57
C LEU A 89 -10.74 7.13 0.51
N PRO A 90 -10.64 8.04 -0.48
CA PRO A 90 -9.47 8.90 -0.65
C PRO A 90 -9.18 9.78 0.57
N LYS A 91 -10.21 10.37 1.18
CA LYS A 91 -10.04 11.27 2.34
C LYS A 91 -9.36 10.61 3.55
N SER A 92 -9.72 9.36 3.85
CA SER A 92 -9.15 8.60 4.96
C SER A 92 -7.96 7.73 4.54
N LEU A 93 -7.74 7.53 3.23
CA LEU A 93 -6.77 6.61 2.64
C LEU A 93 -6.98 5.17 3.14
N THR A 94 -8.23 4.73 3.19
CA THR A 94 -8.62 3.40 3.70
C THR A 94 -9.34 2.56 2.67
N LEU A 95 -9.00 1.28 2.61
CA LEU A 95 -9.72 0.25 1.86
C LEU A 95 -10.66 -0.51 2.80
N GLN A 96 -11.91 -0.69 2.35
CA GLN A 96 -12.91 -1.41 3.12
C GLN A 96 -13.89 -2.21 2.24
N LYS A 97 -14.44 -3.25 2.84
CA LYS A 97 -15.61 -3.99 2.32
C LYS A 97 -16.59 -4.18 3.47
N LYS A 98 -17.83 -3.72 3.28
CA LYS A 98 -18.88 -3.80 4.33
C LYS A 98 -18.36 -3.32 5.71
N LYS A 99 -17.70 -2.17 5.76
CA LYS A 99 -17.07 -1.55 6.96
C LYS A 99 -15.89 -2.32 7.58
N LYS A 100 -15.43 -3.42 6.98
CA LYS A 100 -14.22 -4.15 7.43
C LYS A 100 -13.02 -3.74 6.59
N HIS A 101 -11.87 -3.58 7.22
CA HIS A 101 -10.61 -3.36 6.50
C HIS A 101 -10.27 -4.56 5.62
N VAL A 102 -9.76 -4.26 4.43
CA VAL A 102 -9.33 -5.25 3.46
C VAL A 102 -7.95 -4.88 2.92
N VAL A 103 -7.33 -5.84 2.27
CA VAL A 103 -6.04 -5.68 1.60
C VAL A 103 -6.26 -5.84 0.11
N VAL A 104 -5.71 -4.95 -0.69
CA VAL A 104 -5.67 -5.10 -2.15
C VAL A 104 -4.24 -5.41 -2.54
N LYS A 105 -4.04 -6.49 -3.29
CA LYS A 105 -2.73 -6.84 -3.84
C LYS A 105 -2.50 -5.97 -5.07
N LEU A 106 -1.46 -5.14 -5.05
CA LEU A 106 -1.09 -4.26 -6.17
C LEU A 106 0.35 -4.53 -6.55
N ASN A 107 0.60 -4.82 -7.83
CA ASN A 107 1.93 -5.16 -8.33
C ASN A 107 2.59 -6.26 -7.45
N GLU A 108 3.72 -5.95 -6.83
CA GLU A 108 4.46 -6.86 -5.93
C GLU A 108 4.11 -6.68 -4.43
N GLY A 109 3.27 -5.69 -4.10
CA GLY A 109 2.96 -5.29 -2.73
C GLY A 109 1.49 -5.40 -2.35
N TYR A 110 1.17 -4.84 -1.18
CA TYR A 110 -0.15 -4.91 -0.57
C TYR A 110 -0.61 -3.54 -0.07
N LEU A 111 -1.59 -2.97 -0.76
CA LEU A 111 -2.22 -1.74 -0.33
C LEU A 111 -3.23 -2.05 0.79
N CYS A 112 -2.95 -1.52 1.97
CA CYS A 112 -3.82 -1.65 3.13
C CYS A 112 -3.55 -0.52 4.14
N ASN A 113 -4.37 -0.44 5.18
CA ASN A 113 -4.21 0.58 6.23
C ASN A 113 -2.82 0.54 6.88
N HIS A 114 -2.22 -0.65 7.05
CA HIS A 114 -0.89 -0.77 7.65
C HIS A 114 0.20 -0.17 6.76
N THR A 115 0.27 -0.53 5.48
CA THR A 115 1.31 -0.01 4.56
C THR A 115 1.16 1.49 4.35
N VAL A 116 -0.08 1.98 4.18
CA VAL A 116 -0.37 3.42 4.09
C VAL A 116 0.05 4.16 5.36
N ASN A 117 -0.23 3.62 6.55
CA ASN A 117 0.18 4.26 7.80
C ASN A 117 1.69 4.27 7.99
N ASN A 118 2.41 3.24 7.54
CA ASN A 118 3.87 3.25 7.59
C ASN A 118 4.46 4.34 6.70
N ILE A 119 3.92 4.53 5.49
CA ILE A 119 4.31 5.64 4.60
C ILE A 119 3.97 6.98 5.26
N LYS A 120 2.77 7.15 5.83
CA LYS A 120 2.36 8.38 6.53
C LYS A 120 3.29 8.72 7.71
N LYS A 121 3.68 7.72 8.51
CA LYS A 121 4.55 7.87 9.69
C LYS A 121 6.04 7.95 9.35
N PHE A 122 6.42 7.75 8.09
CA PHE A 122 7.80 8.00 7.66
C PHE A 122 8.20 9.43 7.99
N ALA A 123 9.36 9.59 8.60
CA ALA A 123 9.98 10.86 8.95
C ALA A 123 11.45 10.79 8.53
N ARG A 124 11.97 11.91 8.03
CA ARG A 124 13.37 12.01 7.64
C ARG A 124 14.27 12.05 8.86
N THR A 125 15.47 11.53 8.66
CA THR A 125 16.63 11.61 9.53
C THR A 125 17.72 12.41 8.79
N GLN A 126 18.93 12.46 9.35
CA GLN A 126 20.06 13.13 8.70
C GLN A 126 20.67 12.28 7.56
N ASP A 127 20.42 10.97 7.54
CA ASP A 127 20.97 10.04 6.55
C ASP A 127 20.01 9.87 5.36
N ILE A 128 20.21 10.72 4.35
CA ILE A 128 19.39 10.77 3.13
C ILE A 128 19.37 9.43 2.41
N ALA A 129 20.50 8.71 2.34
CA ALA A 129 20.58 7.46 1.61
C ALA A 129 19.73 6.37 2.28
N LYS A 130 19.85 6.26 3.60
CA LYS A 130 19.06 5.31 4.40
C LYS A 130 17.57 5.63 4.37
N ASP A 131 17.22 6.91 4.41
CA ASP A 131 15.85 7.38 4.36
C ASP A 131 15.21 7.14 2.99
N GLY A 132 15.94 7.43 1.92
CA GLY A 132 15.52 7.13 0.56
C GLY A 132 15.22 5.64 0.38
N PHE A 133 16.16 4.77 0.79
CA PHE A 133 15.97 3.32 0.72
C PHE A 133 14.77 2.85 1.55
N LYS A 134 14.62 3.36 2.77
CA LYS A 134 13.50 3.03 3.66
C LYS A 134 12.16 3.45 3.05
N LEU A 135 12.07 4.65 2.50
CA LEU A 135 10.84 5.14 1.87
C LEU A 135 10.50 4.35 0.60
N ALA A 136 11.48 4.10 -0.27
CA ALA A 136 11.29 3.31 -1.48
C ALA A 136 10.75 1.91 -1.14
N LYS A 137 11.31 1.27 -0.10
CA LYS A 137 10.82 0.00 0.41
C LYS A 137 9.38 0.07 0.92
N LEU A 138 9.01 1.13 1.65
CA LEU A 138 7.63 1.30 2.12
C LEU A 138 6.63 1.46 0.98
N LEU A 139 7.00 2.15 -0.10
CA LEU A 139 6.18 2.30 -1.31
C LEU A 139 6.06 0.97 -2.08
N LEU A 140 7.17 0.22 -2.21
CA LEU A 140 7.19 -1.11 -2.80
C LEU A 140 6.30 -2.09 -2.02
N ASP A 141 6.44 -2.13 -0.69
CA ASP A 141 5.62 -2.98 0.19
C ASP A 141 4.12 -2.64 0.08
N ALA A 142 3.79 -1.37 -0.20
CA ALA A 142 2.41 -0.93 -0.46
C ALA A 142 1.91 -1.24 -1.87
N GLY A 143 2.79 -1.69 -2.78
CA GLY A 143 2.47 -1.96 -4.18
C GLY A 143 2.32 -0.70 -5.03
N LEU A 144 2.93 0.41 -4.60
CA LEU A 144 2.84 1.73 -5.24
C LEU A 144 4.14 2.03 -6.01
N PRO A 145 4.24 1.64 -7.29
CA PRO A 145 5.36 2.03 -8.11
C PRO A 145 5.36 3.55 -8.29
N ILE A 146 6.55 4.14 -8.25
CA ILE A 146 6.73 5.60 -8.31
C ILE A 146 7.90 5.90 -9.27
N SER A 147 7.77 6.94 -10.08
CA SER A 147 8.90 7.41 -10.88
C SER A 147 9.96 8.10 -10.02
N GLU A 148 11.16 8.28 -10.54
CA GLU A 148 12.23 9.02 -9.84
C GLU A 148 11.80 10.47 -9.53
N GLU A 149 11.19 11.16 -10.49
CA GLU A 149 10.69 12.52 -10.32
C GLU A 149 9.58 12.63 -9.27
N GLU A 150 8.62 11.70 -9.31
CA GLU A 150 7.56 11.58 -8.31
C GLU A 150 8.14 11.30 -6.93
N PHE A 151 9.16 10.43 -6.86
CA PHE A 151 9.84 10.08 -5.61
C PHE A 151 10.58 11.28 -5.01
N ILE A 152 11.35 12.02 -5.80
CA ILE A 152 12.03 13.24 -5.36
C ILE A 152 11.01 14.27 -4.90
N SER A 153 9.91 14.43 -5.64
CA SER A 153 8.84 15.38 -5.31
C SER A 153 8.18 15.02 -3.97
N PHE A 154 7.79 13.76 -3.78
CA PHE A 154 7.24 13.28 -2.51
C PHE A 154 8.26 13.39 -1.38
N TYR A 155 9.51 13.01 -1.65
CA TYR A 155 10.56 13.09 -0.67
C TYR A 155 10.75 14.52 -0.19
N LYS A 156 10.65 15.55 -1.05
CA LYS A 156 10.78 17.00 -0.74
C LYS A 156 9.63 17.59 0.09
N LEU A 157 8.43 17.00 0.05
CA LEU A 157 7.26 17.43 0.83
C LEU A 157 7.34 17.14 2.34
N HIS A 158 8.48 16.60 2.78
CA HIS A 158 8.82 16.30 4.18
C HIS A 158 9.65 17.39 4.84
#